data_AF-A0A9P5GSJ0-F1
#
_entry.id   AF-A0A9P5GSJ0-F1
#
_cell.length_a   1.000
_cell.length_b   1.000
_cell.length_c   1.000
_cell.angle_alpha   90.00
_cell.angle_beta   90.00
_cell.angle_gamma   90.00
#
_symmetry.space_group_name_H-M   'P 1'
#
loop_
_entity.id
_entity.type
_entity.pdbx_description
1 polymer ?
#
loop_
_entity_poly.entity_id
_entity_poly.type
_entity_poly.pdbx_seq_one_letter_code
_entity_poly.pdbx_strand_id
1 'polypeptide(L)'
;MQLTAILPIVLAGLATARPAALQTQTITDDIIWSVSNFTVGCSQGGCAYQYDIVGRENAMTPKFRTHCTGIAGNKTACDDKNITTIISPAANPEWNVDVTHTWKSVLSDSSLATWFQHGAKNVTVLDHNPIQFVMKPTQEYGIA
;
A
#
# COMPACT_ATOMS: atom_id res chain seq x y z
N MET A 1 -57.78 -23.23 -36.84
CA MET A 1 -57.00 -21.99 -36.67
C MET A 1 -56.06 -22.21 -35.48
N GLN A 2 -54.78 -22.48 -35.72
CA GLN A 2 -53.76 -22.66 -34.67
C GLN A 2 -53.05 -21.33 -34.44
N LEU A 3 -53.11 -20.81 -33.21
CA LEU A 3 -52.35 -19.64 -32.78
C LEU A 3 -50.96 -20.09 -32.29
N THR A 4 -49.95 -19.79 -33.09
CA THR A 4 -48.54 -19.85 -32.70
C THR A 4 -48.20 -18.64 -31.83
N ALA A 5 -48.02 -18.87 -30.53
CA ALA A 5 -47.49 -17.86 -29.60
C ALA A 5 -45.96 -17.90 -29.63
N ILE A 6 -45.34 -16.80 -30.08
CA ILE A 6 -43.89 -16.60 -30.08
C ILE A 6 -43.53 -15.86 -28.80
N LEU A 7 -42.80 -16.52 -27.88
CA LEU A 7 -42.25 -15.88 -26.68
C LEU A 7 -41.01 -15.05 -27.06
N PRO A 8 -40.93 -13.75 -26.73
CA PRO A 8 -39.69 -13.01 -26.84
C PRO A 8 -38.77 -13.36 -25.65
N ILE A 9 -37.60 -13.92 -25.95
CA ILE A 9 -36.53 -14.11 -24.97
C ILE A 9 -35.92 -12.72 -24.72
N VAL A 10 -36.22 -12.14 -23.56
CA VAL A 10 -35.60 -10.88 -23.13
C VAL A 10 -34.18 -11.20 -22.66
N LEU A 11 -33.20 -10.79 -23.47
CA LEU A 11 -31.77 -10.90 -23.15
C LEU A 11 -31.45 -9.86 -22.06
N ALA A 12 -31.41 -10.30 -20.79
CA ALA A 12 -31.00 -9.44 -19.68
C ALA A 12 -29.52 -9.09 -19.82
N GLY A 13 -29.23 -7.83 -20.16
CA GLY A 13 -27.86 -7.32 -20.20
C GLY A 13 -27.24 -7.32 -18.81
N LEU A 14 -26.10 -8.00 -18.65
CA LEU A 14 -25.26 -7.92 -17.46
C LEU A 14 -24.68 -6.51 -17.35
N ALA A 15 -25.29 -5.66 -16.53
CA ALA A 15 -24.69 -4.40 -16.12
C ALA A 15 -23.43 -4.73 -15.31
N THR A 16 -22.26 -4.43 -15.86
CA THR A 16 -21.00 -4.51 -15.12
C THR A 16 -20.98 -3.37 -14.12
N ALA A 17 -21.32 -3.67 -12.86
CA ALA A 17 -21.18 -2.72 -11.76
C ALA A 17 -19.69 -2.35 -11.63
N ARG A 18 -19.34 -1.09 -11.91
CA ARG A 18 -18.00 -0.57 -11.64
C ARG A 18 -17.90 -0.32 -10.13
N PRO A 19 -16.80 -0.74 -9.46
CA PRO A 19 -16.56 -0.38 -8.07
C PRO A 19 -16.60 1.14 -7.91
N ALA A 20 -17.26 1.64 -6.88
CA ALA A 20 -17.25 3.06 -6.57
C ALA A 20 -15.93 3.37 -5.86
N ALA A 21 -15.12 4.28 -6.42
CA ALA A 21 -13.98 4.80 -5.69
C ALA A 21 -14.52 5.61 -4.49
N LEU A 22 -14.12 5.23 -3.28
CA LEU A 22 -14.42 6.03 -2.10
C LEU A 22 -13.55 7.28 -2.14
N GLN A 23 -14.21 8.42 -1.93
CA GLN A 23 -13.58 9.73 -2.01
C GLN A 23 -12.34 9.79 -1.09
N THR A 24 -11.23 10.27 -1.66
CA THR A 24 -9.96 10.57 -1.00
C THR A 24 -10.21 11.42 0.25
N GLN A 25 -10.01 10.87 1.44
CA GLN A 25 -9.82 11.72 2.62
C GLN A 25 -8.43 12.33 2.51
N THR A 26 -8.36 13.64 2.72
CA THR A 26 -7.08 14.34 2.77
C THR A 26 -6.24 13.64 3.83
N ILE A 27 -5.06 13.12 3.46
CA ILE A 27 -4.10 12.64 4.46
C ILE A 27 -3.90 13.79 5.42
N THR A 28 -4.36 13.59 6.65
CA THR A 28 -4.21 14.58 7.69
C THR A 28 -2.71 14.71 7.97
N ASP A 29 -2.24 15.94 8.18
CA ASP A 29 -0.82 16.27 8.34
C ASP A 29 -0.13 15.55 9.52
N ASP A 30 -0.91 14.87 10.35
CA ASP A 30 -0.55 14.12 11.55
C ASP A 30 -0.10 12.67 11.29
N ILE A 31 -0.36 12.11 10.10
CA ILE A 31 0.06 10.73 9.80
C ILE A 31 1.55 10.69 9.49
N ILE A 32 2.31 10.09 10.42
CA ILE A 32 3.75 9.92 10.32
C ILE A 32 4.10 8.45 10.56
N TRP A 33 4.84 7.87 9.64
CA TRP A 33 5.45 6.56 9.79
C TRP A 33 6.90 6.73 10.23
N SER A 34 7.28 6.01 11.29
CA SER A 34 8.66 5.99 11.79
C SER A 34 9.35 4.74 11.27
N VAL A 35 10.50 4.93 10.62
CA VAL A 35 11.37 3.85 10.14
C VAL A 35 12.65 3.83 10.97
N SER A 36 13.05 2.65 11.42
CA SER A 36 14.27 2.42 12.18
C SER A 36 15.05 1.23 11.63
N ASN A 37 16.32 1.14 11.99
CA ASN A 37 17.22 0.05 11.57
C ASN A 37 17.31 -0.12 10.04
N PHE A 38 17.13 0.96 9.28
CA PHE A 38 17.19 0.87 7.82
C PHE A 38 18.63 0.69 7.36
N THR A 39 18.88 -0.43 6.70
CA THR A 39 20.17 -0.77 6.09
C THR A 39 19.96 -1.31 4.70
N VAL A 40 20.88 -1.00 3.80
CA VAL A 40 20.99 -1.62 2.47
C VAL A 40 22.43 -2.07 2.29
N GLY A 41 22.63 -3.33 1.89
CA GLY A 41 23.95 -3.91 1.63
C GLY A 41 23.99 -4.60 0.27
N CYS A 42 25.00 -4.27 -0.53
CA CYS A 42 25.14 -4.75 -1.91
C CYS A 42 26.27 -5.77 -2.06
N SER A 43 26.01 -6.81 -2.84
CA SER A 43 26.98 -7.81 -3.27
C SER A 43 26.83 -8.09 -4.77
N GLN A 44 27.62 -9.01 -5.33
CA GLN A 44 27.47 -9.45 -6.72
C GLN A 44 26.08 -10.06 -7.01
N GLY A 45 25.38 -10.56 -5.98
CA GLY A 45 24.04 -11.12 -6.10
C GLY A 45 22.90 -10.10 -6.01
N GLY A 46 23.20 -8.81 -5.84
CA GLY A 46 22.24 -7.73 -5.66
C GLY A 46 22.33 -7.05 -4.29
N CYS A 47 21.39 -6.14 -4.04
CA CYS A 47 21.31 -5.37 -2.80
C CYS A 47 20.16 -5.85 -1.93
N ALA A 48 20.47 -6.28 -0.70
CA ALA A 48 19.50 -6.66 0.29
C ALA A 48 19.21 -5.48 1.22
N TYR A 49 17.99 -5.39 1.72
CA TYR A 49 17.58 -4.39 2.69
C TYR A 49 16.88 -5.03 3.89
N GLN A 50 16.88 -4.29 5.00
CA GLN A 50 16.05 -4.56 6.16
C GLN A 50 15.72 -3.25 6.88
N TYR A 51 14.55 -3.20 7.54
CA TYR A 51 14.14 -2.12 8.44
C TYR A 51 12.90 -2.49 9.24
N ASP A 52 12.63 -1.73 10.30
CA ASP A 52 11.36 -1.75 11.02
C ASP A 52 10.56 -0.49 10.68
N ILE A 53 9.23 -0.63 10.60
CA ILE A 53 8.32 0.50 10.37
C ILE A 53 7.13 0.47 11.32
N VAL A 54 6.76 1.64 11.82
CA VAL A 54 5.61 1.85 12.72
C VAL A 54 4.74 2.99 12.21
N GLY A 55 3.45 2.70 12.04
CA GLY A 55 2.39 3.71 11.85
C GLY A 55 1.48 3.74 13.07
N ARG A 56 1.16 4.94 13.56
CA ARG A 56 0.20 5.12 14.67
C ARG A 56 -1.23 5.09 14.14
N GLU A 57 -2.17 4.68 14.99
CA GLU A 57 -3.59 4.74 14.67
C GLU A 57 -4.11 6.18 14.71
N ASN A 58 -5.07 6.48 13.85
CA ASN A 58 -5.92 7.66 13.96
C ASN A 58 -7.39 7.25 13.73
N ALA A 59 -8.28 8.20 13.47
CA ALA A 59 -9.71 7.92 13.28
C ALA A 59 -10.02 7.00 12.08
N MET A 60 -9.11 6.85 11.11
CA MET A 60 -9.37 6.20 9.81
C MET A 60 -8.36 5.11 9.45
N THR A 61 -7.11 5.29 9.87
CA THR A 61 -5.99 4.41 9.60
C THR A 61 -5.68 3.58 10.84
N PRO A 62 -5.69 2.24 10.76
CA PRO A 62 -5.28 1.40 11.88
C PRO A 62 -3.76 1.51 12.12
N LYS A 63 -3.34 1.30 13.36
CA LYS A 63 -1.90 1.18 13.67
C LYS A 63 -1.30 -0.06 13.02
N PHE A 64 -0.03 0.03 12.69
CA PHE A 64 0.78 -1.12 12.29
C PHE A 64 2.20 -1.02 12.84
N ARG A 65 2.83 -2.18 13.00
CA ARG A 65 4.24 -2.32 13.34
C ARG A 65 4.72 -3.60 12.66
N THR A 66 5.73 -3.49 11.81
CA THR A 66 6.27 -4.67 11.11
C THR A 66 7.76 -4.51 10.86
N HIS A 67 8.42 -5.65 10.69
CA HIS A 67 9.73 -5.76 10.10
C HIS A 67 9.60 -6.01 8.60
N CYS A 68 10.50 -5.43 7.80
CA CYS A 68 10.54 -5.55 6.36
C CYS A 68 11.95 -5.93 5.92
N THR A 69 12.07 -6.97 5.09
CA THR A 69 13.34 -7.37 4.48
C THR A 69 13.10 -7.86 3.06
N GLY A 70 14.12 -7.76 2.21
CA GLY A 70 14.04 -8.25 0.85
C GLY A 70 15.23 -7.85 -0.01
N ILE A 71 15.06 -8.03 -1.31
CA ILE A 71 16.02 -7.61 -2.33
C ILE A 71 15.50 -6.34 -2.99
N ALA A 72 16.35 -5.33 -3.11
CA ALA A 72 16.02 -4.07 -3.76
C ALA A 72 15.57 -4.30 -5.21
N GLY A 73 14.62 -3.49 -5.68
CA GLY A 73 13.97 -3.58 -6.99
C GLY A 73 12.72 -4.44 -7.02
N ASN A 74 12.47 -5.25 -5.98
CA ASN A 74 11.29 -6.12 -5.90
C ASN A 74 10.23 -5.56 -4.95
N LYS A 75 8.95 -5.65 -5.35
CA LYS A 75 7.83 -5.46 -4.42
C LYS A 75 7.74 -6.68 -3.52
N THR A 76 7.80 -6.46 -2.21
CA THR A 76 7.78 -7.55 -1.23
C THR A 76 6.83 -7.18 -0.09
N ALA A 77 6.10 -8.17 0.42
CA ALA A 77 5.31 -8.00 1.63
C ALA A 77 6.24 -8.09 2.84
N CYS A 78 6.09 -7.18 3.79
CA CYS A 78 6.74 -7.24 5.09
C CYS A 78 6.21 -8.45 5.90
N ASP A 79 6.65 -8.59 7.15
CA ASP A 79 6.11 -9.63 8.05
C ASP A 79 4.58 -9.50 8.20
N ASP A 80 4.10 -8.28 8.41
CA ASP A 80 2.70 -7.92 8.21
C ASP A 80 2.38 -7.84 6.70
N LYS A 81 1.51 -8.75 6.23
CA LYS A 81 1.11 -8.86 4.83
C LYS A 81 0.21 -7.73 4.33
N ASN A 82 -0.26 -6.89 5.23
CA ASN A 82 -0.94 -5.64 4.92
C ASN A 82 0.04 -4.52 4.53
N ILE A 83 1.33 -4.71 4.78
CA ILE A 83 2.39 -3.77 4.43
C ILE A 83 3.22 -4.35 3.28
N THR A 84 3.30 -3.61 2.19
CA THR A 84 4.19 -3.94 1.08
C THR A 84 5.18 -2.82 0.86
N THR A 85 6.38 -3.16 0.39
CA THR A 85 7.45 -2.19 0.15
C THR A 85 8.22 -2.50 -1.12
N ILE A 86 8.79 -1.46 -1.71
CA ILE A 86 9.81 -1.53 -2.75
C ILE A 86 10.96 -0.62 -2.29
N ILE A 87 12.18 -1.16 -2.26
CA ILE A 87 13.39 -0.36 -2.08
C ILE A 87 14.10 -0.28 -3.42
N SER A 88 14.42 0.93 -3.90
CA SER A 88 15.09 1.10 -5.19
C SER A 88 16.20 2.16 -5.11
N PRO A 89 17.27 2.04 -5.93
CA PRO A 89 18.26 3.10 -6.04
C PRO A 89 17.61 4.39 -6.57
N ALA A 90 17.86 5.53 -5.91
CA ALA A 90 17.42 6.85 -6.39
C ALA A 90 18.59 7.64 -6.99
N ALA A 91 19.69 7.72 -6.24
CA ALA A 91 20.99 8.25 -6.67
C ALA A 91 22.09 7.52 -5.88
N ASN A 92 23.38 7.76 -6.13
CA ASN A 92 24.42 7.23 -5.24
C ASN A 92 24.81 8.29 -4.20
N PRO A 93 24.64 8.10 -2.87
CA PRO A 93 24.20 6.90 -2.14
C PRO A 93 22.76 7.00 -1.56
N GLU A 94 21.81 7.46 -2.38
CA GLU A 94 20.39 7.61 -2.03
C GLU A 94 19.52 6.43 -2.46
N TRP A 95 18.64 6.01 -1.57
CA TRP A 95 17.67 4.95 -1.78
C TRP A 95 16.26 5.48 -1.61
N ASN A 96 15.37 5.11 -2.53
CA ASN A 96 13.95 5.32 -2.37
C ASN A 96 13.35 4.17 -1.53
N VAL A 97 12.61 4.55 -0.49
CA VAL A 97 11.83 3.66 0.35
C VAL A 97 10.36 3.92 0.05
N ASP A 98 9.74 3.02 -0.69
CA ASP A 98 8.32 3.05 -1.04
C ASP A 98 7.56 2.03 -0.18
N VAL A 99 6.49 2.47 0.47
CA VAL A 99 5.65 1.64 1.34
C VAL A 99 4.18 1.87 1.06
N THR A 100 3.43 0.76 0.98
CA THR A 100 1.96 0.76 0.90
C THR A 100 1.39 -0.03 2.09
N HIS A 101 0.54 0.62 2.87
CA HIS A 101 -0.29 0.01 3.91
C HIS A 101 -1.70 -0.23 3.37
N THR A 102 -2.22 -1.44 3.53
CA THR A 102 -3.54 -1.86 3.04
C THR A 102 -4.37 -2.41 4.19
N TRP A 103 -5.61 -1.95 4.36
CA TRP A 103 -6.51 -2.50 5.38
C TRP A 103 -7.94 -2.56 4.88
N LYS A 104 -8.80 -3.28 5.62
CA LYS A 104 -10.22 -3.40 5.31
C LYS A 104 -11.06 -2.75 6.40
N SER A 105 -12.16 -2.11 6.01
CA SER A 105 -13.17 -1.62 6.95
C SER A 105 -14.57 -1.84 6.42
N VAL A 106 -15.54 -1.93 7.33
CA VAL A 106 -16.96 -2.00 6.98
C VAL A 106 -17.52 -0.59 6.98
N LEU A 107 -18.20 -0.21 5.90
CA LEU A 107 -18.84 1.09 5.76
C LEU A 107 -20.22 1.12 6.44
N SER A 108 -20.82 2.31 6.53
CA SER A 108 -22.14 2.51 7.14
C SER A 108 -23.26 1.73 6.45
N ASP A 109 -23.11 1.44 5.15
CA ASP A 109 -24.05 0.64 4.36
C ASP A 109 -23.74 -0.88 4.42
N SER A 110 -22.87 -1.30 5.33
CA SER A 110 -22.37 -2.68 5.49
C SER A 110 -21.53 -3.21 4.32
N SER A 111 -21.14 -2.38 3.35
CA SER A 111 -20.18 -2.78 2.32
C SER A 111 -18.76 -2.87 2.89
N LEU A 112 -17.93 -3.71 2.27
CA LEU A 112 -16.53 -3.90 2.66
C LEU A 112 -15.63 -3.03 1.78
N ALA A 113 -14.99 -2.04 2.39
CA ALA A 113 -13.99 -1.22 1.74
C ALA A 113 -12.58 -1.79 1.94
N THR A 114 -11.75 -1.72 0.91
CA THR A 114 -10.29 -1.90 1.00
C THR A 114 -9.62 -0.55 0.83
N TRP A 115 -8.84 -0.17 1.83
CA TRP A 115 -8.11 1.08 1.90
C TRP A 115 -6.63 0.87 1.60
N PHE A 116 -6.02 1.89 1.01
CA PHE A 116 -4.62 1.93 0.65
C PHE A 116 -4.04 3.26 1.08
N GLN A 117 -2.92 3.24 1.78
CA GLN A 117 -2.13 4.41 2.14
C GLN A 117 -0.71 4.21 1.63
N HIS A 118 -0.23 5.14 0.82
CA HIS A 118 1.07 5.09 0.16
C HIS A 118 1.96 6.22 0.65
N GLY A 119 3.22 5.90 0.92
CA GLY A 119 4.25 6.87 1.26
C GLY A 119 5.59 6.45 0.66
N ALA A 120 6.34 7.43 0.15
CA ALA A 120 7.65 7.21 -0.42
C ALA A 120 8.64 8.28 0.07
N LYS A 121 9.89 7.89 0.30
CA LYS A 121 10.93 8.83 0.72
C LYS A 121 12.31 8.41 0.22
N ASN A 122 13.08 9.38 -0.27
CA ASN A 122 14.51 9.20 -0.54
C ASN A 122 15.33 9.40 0.74
N VAL A 123 16.27 8.49 0.99
CA VAL A 123 17.14 8.50 2.16
C VAL A 123 18.57 8.18 1.75
N THR A 124 19.53 8.88 2.33
CA THR A 124 20.95 8.65 2.11
C THR A 124 21.47 7.62 3.10
N VAL A 125 22.05 6.52 2.62
CA VAL A 125 22.67 5.49 3.48
C VAL A 125 24.18 5.54 3.29
N LEU A 126 24.89 6.06 4.31
CA LEU A 126 26.34 6.14 4.31
C LEU A 126 26.92 4.94 5.06
N ASP A 127 27.97 4.34 4.48
CA ASP A 127 28.83 3.33 5.12
C ASP A 127 28.10 2.12 5.73
N HIS A 128 26.96 1.70 5.14
CA HIS A 128 26.13 0.58 5.61
C HIS A 128 25.60 0.72 7.05
N ASN A 129 25.69 1.92 7.64
CA ASN A 129 25.23 2.16 8.99
C ASN A 129 23.69 2.20 9.03
N PRO A 130 23.05 1.59 10.05
CA PRO A 130 21.61 1.70 10.23
C PRO A 130 21.20 3.16 10.40
N ILE A 131 20.21 3.59 9.62
CA ILE A 131 19.62 4.93 9.74
C ILE A 131 18.18 4.85 10.22
N GLN A 132 17.71 5.96 10.77
CA GLN A 132 16.33 6.17 11.17
C GLN A 132 15.78 7.42 10.49
N PHE A 133 14.51 7.38 10.12
CA PHE A 133 13.85 8.52 9.50
C PHE A 133 12.34 8.41 9.68
N VAL A 134 11.66 9.53 9.44
CA VAL A 134 10.21 9.57 9.34
C VAL A 134 9.79 9.79 7.90
N MET A 135 8.66 9.22 7.50
CA MET A 135 8.00 9.51 6.24
C MET A 135 6.52 9.77 6.46
N LYS A 136 5.97 10.66 5.65
CA LYS A 136 4.53 10.93 5.62
C LYS A 136 3.93 10.23 4.40
N PRO A 137 2.78 9.58 4.53
CA PRO A 137 2.01 9.17 3.37
C PRO A 137 1.69 10.35 2.46
N THR A 138 1.65 10.12 1.16
CA THR A 138 1.34 11.10 0.12
C THR A 138 0.01 10.82 -0.58
N GLN A 139 -0.49 9.58 -0.48
CA GLN A 139 -1.79 9.21 -1.02
C GLN A 139 -2.55 8.26 -0.08
N GLU A 140 -3.86 8.47 0.07
CA GLU A 140 -4.78 7.54 0.72
C GLU A 140 -6.05 7.41 -0.12
N TYR A 141 -6.53 6.18 -0.36
CA TYR A 141 -7.77 5.95 -1.10
C TYR A 141 -8.44 4.64 -0.69
N GLY A 142 -9.75 4.54 -0.92
CA GLY A 142 -10.55 3.36 -0.65
C GLY A 142 -11.28 2.86 -1.89
N ILE A 143 -11.51 1.54 -1.94
CA ILE A 143 -12.31 0.87 -2.98
C ILE A 143 -13.38 0.03 -2.27
N ALA A 144 -14.65 0.21 -2.61
CA ALA A 144 -15.79 -0.56 -2.11
C ALA A 144 -16.63 -1.14 -3.26
#